data_AF-F0BKT6-F1
#
_entry.id   AF-F0BKT6-F1
#
_cell.length_a   1.000
_cell.length_b   1.000
_cell.length_c   1.000
_cell.angle_alpha   90.00
_cell.angle_beta   90.00
_cell.angle_gamma   90.00
#
_symmetry.space_group_name_H-M   'P 1'
#
loop_
_entity.id
_entity.type
_entity.pdbx_description
1 polymer ?
#
loop_
_entity_poly.entity_id
_entity_poly.type
_entity_poly.pdbx_seq_one_letter_code
_entity_poly.pdbx_strand_id
1 'polypeptide(L)' 'RLPPAQRAPLHASTAGVGALILAALDAGARRFIIGIGGSASTDGGAGMAQALGARLLDAHGAPIGPGGGALAAV' A
#
# COMPACT_ATOMS: atom_id res chain seq x y z
N ARG A 1 2.12 -4.25 -17.81
CA ARG A 1 0.99 -4.95 -17.15
C ARG A 1 1.49 -6.30 -16.65
N LEU A 2 0.99 -6.80 -15.52
CA LEU A 2 1.37 -8.12 -15.00
C LEU A 2 0.84 -9.26 -15.89
N PRO A 3 1.63 -10.34 -16.11
CA PRO A 3 1.15 -11.58 -16.72
C PRO A 3 -0.06 -12.12 -15.95
N PRO A 4 -1.08 -12.71 -16.63
CA PRO A 4 -2.27 -13.23 -15.96
C PRO A 4 -1.98 -14.17 -14.79
N ALA A 5 -1.00 -15.07 -14.97
CA ALA A 5 -0.60 -16.04 -13.94
C ALA A 5 0.02 -15.41 -12.68
N GLN A 6 0.44 -14.15 -12.74
CA GLN A 6 1.04 -13.41 -11.62
C GLN A 6 0.05 -12.43 -10.96
N ARG A 7 -1.20 -12.38 -11.43
CA ARG A 7 -2.21 -11.48 -10.84
C ARG A 7 -2.72 -12.07 -9.53
N ALA A 8 -2.29 -11.47 -8.43
CA ALA A 8 -2.69 -11.84 -7.09
C ALA A 8 -3.18 -10.58 -6.32
N PRO A 9 -4.36 -10.03 -6.67
CA PRO A 9 -4.80 -8.71 -6.19
C PRO A 9 -4.96 -8.63 -4.66
N LEU A 10 -5.28 -9.74 -3.99
CA LEU A 10 -5.38 -9.82 -2.52
C LEU A 10 -4.02 -9.84 -1.82
N HIS A 11 -2.94 -10.19 -2.52
CA HIS A 11 -1.57 -10.19 -2.01
C HIS A 11 -0.75 -8.98 -2.47
N ALA A 12 -1.16 -8.33 -3.56
CA ALA A 12 -0.52 -7.14 -4.09
C ALA A 12 -0.72 -5.94 -3.14
N SER A 13 0.35 -5.16 -2.94
CA SER A 13 0.43 -4.08 -1.96
C SER A 13 0.86 -2.75 -2.60
N THR A 14 0.39 -1.65 -2.03
CA THR A 14 0.77 -0.26 -2.37
C THR A 14 1.97 0.25 -1.59
N ALA A 15 2.66 -0.58 -0.80
CA ALA A 15 3.83 -0.16 -0.01
C ALA A 15 4.91 0.56 -0.85
N GLY A 16 5.13 0.14 -2.09
CA GLY A 16 6.06 0.80 -3.02
C GLY A 16 5.66 2.25 -3.34
N VAL A 17 4.36 2.58 -3.38
CA VAL A 17 3.89 3.97 -3.55
C VAL A 17 4.28 4.80 -2.33
N GLY A 18 4.10 4.26 -1.12
CA GLY A 18 4.53 4.94 0.11
C GLY A 18 6.03 5.19 0.13
N ALA A 19 6.85 4.23 -0.32
CA ALA A 19 8.30 4.41 -0.45
C ALA A 19 8.67 5.55 -1.43
N LEU A 20 7.96 5.67 -2.57
CA LEU A 20 8.17 6.78 -3.51
C LEU A 20 7.77 8.13 -2.90
N ILE A 21 6.69 8.17 -2.13
CA ILE A 21 6.26 9.39 -1.43
C ILE A 21 7.31 9.80 -0.38
N LEU A 22 7.82 8.85 0.41
CA LEU A 22 8.90 9.12 1.38
C LEU A 22 10.15 9.67 0.70
N ALA A 23 10.60 9.03 -0.38
CA ALA A 23 11.78 9.51 -1.12
C ALA A 23 11.57 10.93 -1.67
N ALA A 24 10.36 11.25 -2.15
CA ALA A 24 10.04 12.60 -2.60
C ALA A 24 9.94 13.61 -1.44
N LEU A 25 9.41 13.21 -0.27
CA LEU A 25 9.42 14.03 0.94
C LEU A 25 10.85 14.37 1.38
N ASP A 26 11.75 13.38 1.37
CA ASP A 26 13.18 13.51 1.68
C ASP A 26 13.88 14.46 0.69
N ALA A 27 13.47 14.43 -0.58
CA ALA A 27 13.92 15.38 -1.60
C ALA A 27 13.29 16.80 -1.46
N GLY A 28 12.47 17.04 -0.43
CA GLY A 28 11.89 18.35 -0.15
C GLY A 28 10.53 18.61 -0.82
N ALA A 29 9.92 17.61 -1.48
CA ALA A 29 8.60 17.79 -2.06
C ALA A 29 7.54 18.07 -0.97
N ARG A 30 6.60 18.97 -1.28
CA ARG A 30 5.47 19.32 -0.39
C ARG A 30 4.12 19.29 -1.08
N ARG A 31 4.11 19.13 -2.40
CA ARG A 31 2.90 18.97 -3.22
C ARG A 31 3.08 17.74 -4.09
N PHE A 32 2.05 16.91 -4.12
CA PHE A 32 2.05 15.63 -4.81
C PHE A 32 0.87 15.57 -5.77
N ILE A 33 1.12 15.06 -6.97
CA ILE A 33 0.07 14.64 -7.89
C ILE A 33 0.29 13.14 -8.08
N ILE A 34 -0.67 12.33 -7.66
CA ILE A 34 -0.58 10.88 -7.72
C ILE A 34 -1.61 10.37 -8.73
N GLY A 35 -1.12 9.81 -9.83
CA GLY A 35 -1.99 9.13 -10.80
C GLY A 35 -2.37 7.75 -10.29
N ILE A 36 -3.67 7.52 -10.06
CA ILE A 36 -4.19 6.22 -9.62
C ILE A 36 -4.92 5.57 -10.81
N GLY A 37 -4.26 4.64 -11.50
CA GLY A 37 -4.84 3.95 -12.65
C GLY A 37 -4.05 2.71 -13.05
N GLY A 38 -4.73 1.69 -13.57
CA GLY A 38 -4.10 0.43 -13.98
C GLY A 38 -3.48 -0.39 -12.82
N SER A 39 -4.01 -0.20 -11.60
CA SER A 39 -3.48 -0.85 -10.40
C SER A 39 -3.58 -2.37 -10.47
N ALA A 40 -2.58 -3.04 -9.91
CA ALA A 40 -2.57 -4.48 -9.67
C ALA A 40 -3.05 -4.86 -8.25
N SER A 41 -3.16 -3.89 -7.34
CA SER A 41 -3.52 -4.13 -5.93
C SER A 41 -4.98 -3.80 -5.62
N THR A 42 -5.48 -4.43 -4.55
CA THR A 42 -6.79 -4.15 -3.94
C THR A 42 -6.67 -3.90 -2.43
N ASP A 43 -5.50 -3.45 -1.98
CA ASP A 43 -5.18 -3.22 -0.56
C ASP A 43 -5.71 -1.90 0.00
N GLY A 44 -6.58 -1.18 -0.72
CA GLY A 44 -7.19 0.06 -0.24
C GLY A 44 -6.20 1.19 0.09
N GLY A 45 -4.94 1.10 -0.35
CA GLY A 45 -3.88 2.02 0.06
C GLY A 45 -3.26 1.71 1.44
N ALA A 46 -3.60 0.56 2.05
CA ALA A 46 -3.08 0.15 3.35
C ALA A 46 -1.55 0.08 3.36
N GLY A 47 -0.94 -0.56 2.36
CA GLY A 47 0.52 -0.64 2.27
C GLY A 47 1.18 0.74 2.17
N MET A 48 0.59 1.66 1.39
CA MET A 48 1.04 3.05 1.30
C MET A 48 0.94 3.76 2.66
N ALA A 49 -0.21 3.67 3.33
CA ALA A 49 -0.42 4.30 4.64
C ALA A 49 0.55 3.74 5.70
N GLN A 50 0.75 2.42 5.74
CA GLN A 50 1.71 1.77 6.65
C GLN A 50 3.14 2.26 6.39
N ALA A 51 3.55 2.35 5.13
CA ALA A 51 4.88 2.87 4.77
C ALA A 51 5.06 4.33 5.21
N LEU A 52 3.99 5.14 5.20
CA LEU A 52 4.01 6.52 5.69
C LEU A 52 3.85 6.64 7.23
N GLY A 53 3.84 5.52 7.95
CA GLY A 53 3.85 5.48 9.41
C GLY A 53 2.49 5.21 10.07
N ALA A 54 1.42 4.98 9.31
CA ALA A 54 0.15 4.55 9.90
C ALA A 54 0.28 3.13 10.48
N ARG A 55 -0.39 2.88 11.62
CA ARG A 55 -0.47 1.55 12.21
C ARG A 55 -1.86 0.98 11.99
N LEU A 56 -1.98 0.02 11.07
CA LEU A 56 -3.18 -0.77 10.89
C LEU A 56 -3.03 -2.05 11.72
N LEU A 57 -3.90 -2.19 12.72
CA LEU A 57 -3.84 -3.26 13.73
C LEU A 57 -5.11 -4.10 13.66
N ASP A 58 -5.00 -5.36 14.03
CA ASP A 58 -6.13 -6.27 14.22
C ASP A 58 -6.79 -6.10 15.60
N ALA A 59 -7.82 -6.91 15.87
CA ALA A 59 -8.53 -6.95 17.15
C ALA A 59 -7.65 -7.29 18.37
N HIS A 60 -6.46 -7.87 18.15
CA HIS A 60 -5.49 -8.19 19.19
C HIS A 60 -4.39 -7.11 19.32
N GLY A 61 -4.46 -6.04 18.53
CA GLY A 61 -3.48 -4.96 18.50
C GLY A 61 -2.20 -5.31 17.72
N ALA A 62 -2.19 -6.41 16.97
CA ALA A 62 -1.06 -6.81 16.14
C ALA A 62 -1.15 -6.15 14.75
N PRO A 63 -0.01 -5.74 14.14
CA PRO A 63 -0.03 -5.18 12.79
C PRO A 63 -0.56 -6.18 11.75
N ILE A 64 -1.45 -5.71 10.87
CA ILE A 64 -1.92 -6.52 9.75
C ILE A 64 -0.82 -6.74 8.70
N GLY A 65 -0.89 -7.86 7.99
CA GLY A 65 0.00 -8.18 6.87
C GLY A 65 -0.23 -7.31 5.62
N PRO A 66 0.57 -7.51 4.56
CA PRO A 66 0.41 -6.77 3.31
C PRO A 66 -0.76 -7.29 2.47
N GLY A 67 -1.24 -6.44 1.57
CA GLY A 67 -2.25 -6.79 0.57
C GLY A 67 -3.69 -6.67 1.08
N GLY A 68 -4.65 -6.66 0.16
CA GLY A 68 -6.07 -6.49 0.48
C GLY A 68 -6.68 -7.62 1.30
N GLY A 69 -6.11 -8.82 1.24
CA GLY A 69 -6.58 -9.94 2.06
C GLY A 69 -6.42 -9.68 3.57
N ALA A 70 -5.39 -8.94 3.98
CA ALA A 70 -5.12 -8.66 5.38
C ALA A 70 -6.11 -7.63 5.99
N LEU A 71 -6.81 -6.86 5.16
CA LEU A 71 -7.80 -5.88 5.62
C LEU A 71 -9.00 -6.51 6.32
N ALA A 72 -9.29 -7.79 6.07
CA ALA A 72 -10.37 -8.50 6.75
C ALA A 72 -10.12 -8.72 8.25
N ALA A 73 -8.88 -8.49 8.72
CA ALA A 73 -8.49 -8.63 10.12
C ALA A 73 -8.56 -7.31 10.91
N VAL A 74 -8.78 -6.17 10.25
CA VAL A 74 -8.92 -4.85 10.89
C VAL A 74 -10.26 -4.73 11.60
#